data_AF-A0A1B6KJD4-F1
#
_entry.id   AF-A0A1B6KJD4-F1
#
_cell.length_a   1.000
_cell.length_b   1.000
_cell.length_c   1.000
_cell.angle_alpha   90.00
_cell.angle_beta   90.00
_cell.angle_gamma   90.00
#
_symmetry.space_group_name_H-M   'P 1'
#
loop_
_entity.id
_entity.type
_entity.pdbx_description
1 polymer ?
#
loop_
_entity_poly.entity_id
_entity_poly.type
_entity_poly.pdbx_seq_one_letter_code
_entity_poly.pdbx_strand_id
1 'polypeptide(L)'
;KEICVLSGLLELSKQNLETQVTENGGTVVLNPGKTTYCVVVGAEKSIRVSNVCKTGNYNVVRAQWLVHCLDAGQLLEWTPADVISAVPDTADRLAQQYDQFGDSYTQPATLHSLQQTLQQVGKKEITVEQIKILDQLLFNCVSPFSIFRGCVAYFDCYEKVGDVSTPVNTPLSSLVFDFKFQSGQVSTSVNDQTTHIVVHSSELDRLEELISYAEQRTSRAHIVQHYWLLECVEAKTRISEEKYLLHQW
;
A
#
# COMPACT_ATOMS: atom_id res chain seq x y z
N LYS A 1 25.98 30.74 -3.69
CA LYS A 1 25.50 30.55 -2.29
C LYS A 1 26.56 29.79 -1.50
N GLU A 2 26.62 29.96 -0.17
CA GLU A 2 27.55 29.22 0.69
C GLU A 2 26.97 27.84 1.06
N ILE A 3 27.68 26.75 0.75
CA ILE A 3 27.23 25.37 0.94
C ILE A 3 28.28 24.60 1.77
N CYS A 4 27.82 23.86 2.77
CA CYS A 4 28.68 22.98 3.56
C CYS A 4 28.43 21.51 3.18
N VAL A 5 29.41 20.82 2.59
CA VAL A 5 29.26 19.39 2.23
C VAL A 5 29.87 18.51 3.33
N LEU A 6 29.03 17.73 4.01
CA LEU A 6 29.49 16.83 5.09
C LEU A 6 29.91 15.46 4.58
N SER A 7 29.23 14.94 3.56
CA SER A 7 29.51 13.63 2.97
C SER A 7 29.03 13.57 1.52
N GLY A 8 29.71 12.74 0.71
CA GLY A 8 29.31 12.44 -0.66
C GLY A 8 28.35 11.27 -0.76
N LEU A 9 27.90 11.00 -1.98
CA LEU A 9 27.15 9.81 -2.38
C LEU A 9 28.12 8.64 -2.61
N LEU A 10 27.57 7.43 -2.82
CA LEU A 10 28.38 6.26 -3.19
C LEU A 10 29.14 6.46 -4.50
N GLU A 11 28.49 7.08 -5.49
CA GLU A 11 29.05 7.33 -6.82
C GLU A 11 29.77 8.68 -6.93
N LEU A 12 29.41 9.65 -6.07
CA LEU A 12 29.98 11.00 -6.07
C LEU A 12 30.66 11.32 -4.74
N SER A 13 31.98 11.44 -4.78
CA SER A 13 32.77 11.77 -3.59
C SER A 13 32.40 13.16 -3.04
N LYS A 14 32.68 13.37 -1.75
CA LYS A 14 32.54 14.68 -1.11
C LYS A 14 33.32 15.76 -1.90
N GLN A 15 34.57 15.47 -2.26
CA GLN A 15 35.44 16.43 -2.96
C GLN A 15 34.89 16.79 -4.35
N ASN A 16 34.27 15.83 -5.05
CA ASN A 16 33.65 16.08 -6.34
C ASN A 16 32.46 17.04 -6.19
N LEU A 17 31.59 16.82 -5.20
CA LEU A 17 30.47 17.73 -4.92
C LEU A 17 30.96 19.15 -4.58
N GLU A 18 32.00 19.27 -3.74
CA GLU A 18 32.61 20.57 -3.39
C GLU A 18 33.20 21.29 -4.62
N THR A 19 33.86 20.53 -5.50
CA THR A 19 34.43 21.06 -6.75
C THR A 19 33.32 21.59 -7.67
N GLN A 20 32.27 20.79 -7.91
CA GLN A 20 31.16 21.19 -8.76
C GLN A 20 30.39 22.41 -8.21
N VAL A 21 30.25 22.52 -6.88
CA VAL A 21 29.67 23.74 -6.27
C VAL A 21 30.49 24.97 -6.61
N THR A 22 31.82 24.88 -6.56
CA THR A 22 32.71 26.02 -6.83
C THR A 22 32.75 26.38 -8.31
N GLU A 23 32.77 25.37 -9.20
CA GLU A 23 32.70 25.56 -10.66
C GLU A 23 31.40 26.26 -11.10
N ASN A 24 30.30 26.06 -10.37
CA ASN A 24 29.01 26.69 -10.61
C ASN A 24 28.80 27.99 -9.80
N GLY A 25 29.87 28.61 -9.30
CA GLY A 25 29.83 29.91 -8.62
C GLY A 25 29.31 29.88 -7.17
N GLY A 26 29.24 28.70 -6.56
CA GLY A 26 29.01 28.51 -5.14
C GLY A 26 30.28 28.72 -4.29
N THR A 27 30.10 28.78 -2.98
CA THR A 27 31.21 28.88 -2.02
C THR A 27 31.13 27.68 -1.09
N VAL A 28 32.18 26.88 -1.01
CA VAL A 28 32.23 25.71 -0.12
C VAL A 28 32.86 26.08 1.22
N VAL A 29 32.22 25.65 2.30
CA VAL A 29 32.76 25.78 3.66
C VAL A 29 32.87 24.43 4.36
N LEU A 30 33.95 24.25 5.14
CA LEU A 30 34.19 23.00 5.87
C LEU A 30 33.27 22.81 7.07
N ASN A 31 32.81 23.91 7.67
CA ASN A 31 31.90 23.95 8.80
C ASN A 31 30.82 25.00 8.53
N PRO A 32 29.54 24.71 8.84
CA PRO A 32 28.47 25.66 8.61
C PRO A 32 28.58 26.85 9.58
N GLY A 33 28.31 28.04 9.05
CA GLY A 33 28.25 29.31 9.78
C GLY A 33 26.93 30.05 9.50
N LYS A 34 26.79 31.26 10.03
CA LYS A 34 25.53 32.04 9.97
C LYS A 34 25.04 32.33 8.54
N THR A 35 25.95 32.35 7.57
CA THR A 35 25.68 32.65 6.15
C THR A 35 25.50 31.39 5.30
N THR A 36 25.67 30.20 5.91
CA THR A 36 25.58 28.93 5.19
C THR A 36 24.15 28.69 4.77
N TYR A 37 23.93 28.53 3.47
CA TYR A 37 22.61 28.36 2.88
C TYR A 37 22.00 26.99 3.24
N CYS A 38 22.80 25.93 3.13
CA CYS A 38 22.43 24.59 3.54
C CYS A 38 23.65 23.70 3.79
N VAL A 39 23.40 22.60 4.49
CA VAL A 39 24.35 21.53 4.74
C VAL A 39 23.96 20.31 3.91
N VAL A 40 24.85 19.86 3.04
CA VAL A 40 24.61 18.76 2.11
C VAL A 40 25.18 17.46 2.65
N VAL A 41 24.38 16.39 2.59
CA VAL A 41 24.69 15.08 3.18
C VAL A 41 24.36 13.96 2.19
N GLY A 42 25.35 13.16 1.80
CA GLY A 42 25.10 11.92 1.05
C GLY A 42 24.94 10.68 1.94
N ALA A 43 25.59 10.64 3.10
CA ALA A 43 25.47 9.54 4.07
C ALA A 43 24.81 10.03 5.38
N GLU A 44 23.52 9.72 5.55
CA GLU A 44 22.69 10.25 6.66
C GLU A 44 23.11 9.72 8.05
N LYS A 45 23.67 8.51 8.13
CA LYS A 45 23.92 7.79 9.40
C LYS A 45 25.19 8.22 10.15
N SER A 46 25.72 9.41 9.89
CA SER A 46 26.94 9.91 10.54
C SER A 46 26.61 10.67 11.84
N ILE A 47 27.43 10.49 12.88
CA ILE A 47 27.35 11.25 14.15
C ILE A 47 27.40 12.77 13.87
N ARG A 48 28.21 13.19 12.90
CA ARG A 48 28.33 14.61 12.53
C ARG A 48 27.01 15.17 11.98
N VAL A 49 26.30 14.38 11.18
CA VAL A 49 24.99 14.74 10.62
C VAL A 49 23.97 14.87 11.75
N SER A 50 23.90 13.86 12.64
CA SER A 50 23.00 13.89 13.80
C SER A 50 23.25 15.12 14.68
N ASN A 51 24.51 15.47 14.94
CA ASN A 51 24.86 16.66 15.72
C ASN A 51 24.40 17.96 15.04
N VAL A 52 24.60 18.09 13.73
CA VAL A 52 24.15 19.27 12.98
C VAL A 52 22.64 19.39 13.00
N CYS A 53 21.90 18.31 12.74
CA CYS A 53 20.44 18.30 12.82
C CYS A 53 19.93 18.72 14.22
N LYS A 54 20.57 18.21 15.29
CA LYS A 54 20.22 18.57 16.67
C LYS A 54 20.40 20.05 17.00
N THR A 55 21.30 20.75 16.32
CA THR A 55 21.46 22.19 16.55
C THR A 55 20.25 23.00 16.06
N GLY A 56 19.50 22.51 15.09
CA GLY A 56 18.33 23.19 14.52
C GLY A 56 18.63 24.51 13.79
N ASN A 57 19.91 24.84 13.58
CA ASN A 57 20.34 26.14 13.03
C ASN A 57 20.51 26.15 11.51
N TYR A 58 20.46 24.99 10.87
CA TYR A 58 20.77 24.83 9.45
C TYR A 58 19.77 23.92 8.77
N ASN A 59 19.47 24.24 7.51
CA ASN A 59 18.78 23.31 6.62
C ASN A 59 19.78 22.22 6.19
N VAL A 60 19.49 20.98 6.56
CA VAL A 60 20.26 19.80 6.21
C VAL A 60 19.53 19.05 5.10
N VAL A 61 20.17 18.92 3.95
CA VAL A 61 19.59 18.38 2.71
C VAL A 61 20.41 17.22 2.17
N ARG A 62 19.73 16.34 1.43
CA ARG A 62 20.35 15.19 0.75
C ARG A 62 21.20 15.67 -0.41
N ALA A 63 22.33 15.00 -0.63
CA ALA A 63 23.21 15.29 -1.77
C ALA A 63 22.51 15.14 -3.13
N GLN A 64 21.46 14.31 -3.21
CA GLN A 64 20.67 14.14 -4.42
C GLN A 64 20.05 15.47 -4.91
N TRP A 65 19.58 16.32 -3.99
CA TRP A 65 19.07 17.65 -4.35
C TRP A 65 20.14 18.51 -5.01
N LEU A 66 21.37 18.48 -4.48
CA LEU A 66 22.48 19.24 -5.04
C LEU A 66 22.82 18.75 -6.45
N VAL A 67 22.83 17.43 -6.67
CA VAL A 67 23.04 16.84 -8.00
C VAL A 67 21.97 17.33 -8.97
N HIS A 68 20.68 17.28 -8.58
CA HIS A 68 19.60 17.78 -9.43
C HIS A 68 19.72 19.29 -9.74
N CYS A 69 20.20 20.09 -8.78
CA CYS A 69 20.46 21.51 -9.02
C CYS A 69 21.60 21.74 -10.03
N LEU A 70 22.67 20.93 -9.93
CA LEU A 70 23.82 21.00 -10.82
C LEU A 70 23.42 20.58 -12.24
N ASP A 71 22.64 19.51 -12.38
CA ASP A 71 22.11 19.05 -13.66
C ASP A 71 21.16 20.08 -14.31
N ALA A 72 20.33 20.74 -13.50
CA ALA A 72 19.41 21.78 -13.96
C ALA A 72 20.09 23.14 -14.20
N GLY A 73 21.35 23.31 -13.77
CA GLY A 73 22.05 24.60 -13.82
C GLY A 73 21.42 25.71 -12.96
N GLN A 74 20.55 25.36 -12.01
CA GLN A 74 19.85 26.31 -11.13
C GLN A 74 19.52 25.69 -9.78
N LEU A 75 19.35 26.54 -8.76
CA LEU A 75 18.90 26.08 -7.44
C LEU A 75 17.41 25.75 -7.48
N LEU A 76 17.09 24.46 -7.31
CA LEU A 76 15.73 23.97 -7.21
C LEU A 76 15.17 24.25 -5.81
N GLU A 77 13.87 24.51 -5.73
CA GLU A 77 13.17 24.57 -4.44
C GLU A 77 13.25 23.21 -3.73
N TRP A 78 13.36 23.24 -2.41
CA TRP A 78 13.40 22.01 -1.62
C TRP A 78 12.04 21.33 -1.58
N THR A 79 12.05 20.02 -1.74
CA THR A 79 10.92 19.14 -1.43
C THR A 79 11.14 18.42 -0.10
N PRO A 80 10.09 17.86 0.52
CA PRO A 80 10.25 17.03 1.73
C PRO A 80 11.22 15.86 1.53
N ALA A 81 11.30 15.29 0.32
CA ALA A 81 12.25 14.22 0.00
C ALA A 81 13.72 14.69 0.05
N ASP A 82 13.98 15.98 -0.22
CA ASP A 82 15.32 16.54 -0.22
C ASP A 82 15.83 16.86 1.19
N VAL A 83 14.93 17.09 2.14
CA VAL A 83 15.26 17.65 3.45
C VAL A 83 15.35 16.57 4.52
N ILE A 84 16.45 16.57 5.27
CA ILE A 84 16.67 15.68 6.43
C ILE A 84 16.24 16.40 7.71
N SER A 85 16.57 17.69 7.82
CA SER A 85 16.22 18.55 8.94
C SER A 85 16.16 19.99 8.44
N ALA A 86 15.13 20.73 8.84
CA ALA A 86 14.91 22.11 8.45
C ALA A 86 14.95 23.05 9.66
N VAL A 87 15.35 24.29 9.42
CA VAL A 87 15.09 25.38 10.38
C VAL A 87 13.59 25.70 10.40
N PRO A 88 13.05 26.27 11.50
CA PRO A 88 11.60 26.46 11.66
C PRO A 88 10.91 27.13 10.46
N ASP A 89 11.46 28.22 9.95
CA ASP A 89 10.91 28.95 8.80
C ASP A 89 10.81 28.08 7.53
N THR A 90 11.83 27.26 7.26
CA THR A 90 11.82 26.34 6.12
C THR A 90 10.86 25.17 6.34
N ALA A 91 10.78 24.66 7.57
CA ALA A 91 9.83 23.60 7.93
C ALA A 91 8.38 24.08 7.78
N ASP A 92 8.07 25.28 8.26
CA ASP A 92 6.74 25.89 8.16
C ASP A 92 6.34 26.11 6.70
N ARG A 93 7.27 26.58 5.86
CA ARG A 93 7.02 26.74 4.42
C ARG A 93 6.74 25.40 3.74
N LEU A 94 7.49 24.34 4.07
CA LEU A 94 7.24 23.01 3.53
C LEU A 94 5.89 22.46 4.00
N ALA A 95 5.53 22.65 5.27
CA ALA A 95 4.25 22.21 5.82
C ALA A 95 3.03 22.95 5.23
N GLN A 96 3.22 24.15 4.66
CA GLN A 96 2.17 24.85 3.91
C GLN A 96 1.96 24.29 2.50
N GLN A 97 2.96 23.61 1.94
CA GLN A 97 2.95 23.14 0.56
C GLN A 97 2.75 21.62 0.44
N TYR A 98 3.10 20.87 1.48
CA TYR A 98 3.10 19.42 1.49
C TYR A 98 2.45 18.87 2.75
N ASP A 99 1.87 17.67 2.64
CA ASP A 99 1.38 16.93 3.78
C ASP A 99 2.52 16.29 4.61
N GLN A 100 2.15 15.65 5.71
CA GLN A 100 3.10 14.99 6.61
C GLN A 100 3.92 13.86 5.97
N PHE A 101 3.49 13.34 4.81
CA PHE A 101 4.15 12.27 4.07
C PHE A 101 4.92 12.79 2.85
N GLY A 102 4.81 14.08 2.56
CA GLY A 102 5.48 14.75 1.46
C GLY A 102 4.67 14.83 0.16
N ASP A 103 3.36 14.57 0.19
CA ASP A 103 2.48 14.80 -0.96
C ASP A 103 2.11 16.29 -1.10
N SER A 104 2.09 16.81 -2.32
CA SER A 104 1.85 18.24 -2.55
C SER A 104 0.35 18.57 -2.45
N TYR A 105 0.03 19.70 -1.81
CA TYR A 105 -1.34 20.22 -1.79
C TYR A 105 -1.78 20.88 -3.10
N THR A 106 -0.82 21.32 -3.93
CA THR A 106 -1.09 22.17 -5.10
C THR A 106 -0.65 21.54 -6.41
N GLN A 107 0.26 20.57 -6.38
CA GLN A 107 0.74 19.86 -7.57
C GLN A 107 0.10 18.47 -7.66
N PRO A 108 -0.42 18.07 -8.84
CA PRO A 108 -0.91 16.72 -9.04
C PRO A 108 0.18 15.67 -8.80
N ALA A 109 -0.16 14.61 -8.08
CA ALA A 109 0.74 13.48 -7.87
C ALA A 109 1.09 12.78 -9.19
N THR A 110 2.36 12.41 -9.34
CA THR A 110 2.87 11.55 -10.41
C THR A 110 3.11 10.14 -9.87
N LEU A 111 3.30 9.16 -10.75
CA LEU A 111 3.66 7.80 -10.33
C LEU A 111 4.89 7.79 -9.40
N HIS A 112 5.91 8.57 -9.76
CA HIS A 112 7.15 8.65 -8.98
C HIS A 112 6.93 9.34 -7.62
N SER A 113 6.26 10.50 -7.59
CA SER A 113 6.03 11.21 -6.32
C SER A 113 5.15 10.38 -5.38
N LEU A 114 4.11 9.72 -5.90
CA LEU A 114 3.23 8.88 -5.10
C LEU A 114 3.98 7.66 -4.54
N GLN A 115 4.88 7.04 -5.30
CA GLN A 115 5.72 5.96 -4.81
C GLN A 115 6.60 6.41 -3.64
N GLN A 116 7.18 7.62 -3.71
CA GLN A 116 7.99 8.17 -2.63
C GLN A 116 7.14 8.47 -1.38
N THR A 117 5.99 9.11 -1.54
CA THR A 117 5.07 9.40 -0.44
C THR A 117 4.61 8.11 0.25
N LEU A 118 4.21 7.09 -0.52
CA LEU A 118 3.72 5.82 0.04
C LEU A 118 4.79 5.03 0.80
N GLN A 119 6.08 5.26 0.55
CA GLN A 119 7.17 4.68 1.36
C GLN A 119 7.25 5.28 2.77
N GLN A 120 6.79 6.52 2.95
CA GLN A 120 6.74 7.20 4.25
C GLN A 120 5.51 6.81 5.07
N VAL A 121 4.44 6.35 4.39
CA VAL A 121 3.20 5.96 5.04
C VAL A 121 3.40 4.62 5.75
N GLY A 122 3.21 4.61 7.06
CA GLY A 122 3.23 3.38 7.86
C GLY A 122 2.08 2.43 7.49
N LYS A 123 2.28 1.14 7.75
CA LYS A 123 1.19 0.15 7.60
C LYS A 123 0.11 0.42 8.64
N LYS A 124 -1.13 0.58 8.18
CA LYS A 124 -2.32 0.66 9.03
C LYS A 124 -3.31 -0.39 8.58
N GLU A 125 -3.89 -1.10 9.54
CA GLU A 125 -4.99 -2.02 9.25
C GLU A 125 -6.25 -1.21 8.92
N ILE A 126 -6.90 -1.59 7.82
CA ILE A 126 -8.13 -0.98 7.33
C ILE A 126 -9.23 -2.04 7.42
N THR A 127 -10.38 -1.68 7.99
CA THR A 127 -11.50 -2.63 8.13
C THR A 127 -12.16 -2.89 6.77
N VAL A 128 -12.89 -4.01 6.67
CA VAL A 128 -13.64 -4.34 5.44
C VAL A 128 -14.66 -3.24 5.11
N GLU A 129 -15.29 -2.63 6.12
CA GLU A 129 -16.25 -1.54 5.97
C GLU A 129 -15.59 -0.27 5.41
N GLN A 130 -14.40 0.07 5.89
CA GLN A 130 -13.64 1.21 5.37
C GLN A 130 -13.23 1.00 3.91
N ILE A 131 -12.82 -0.21 3.54
CA ILE A 131 -12.50 -0.53 2.14
C ILE A 131 -13.76 -0.49 1.28
N LYS A 132 -14.92 -0.96 1.78
CA LYS A 132 -16.19 -0.86 1.04
C LYS A 132 -16.59 0.59 0.77
N ILE A 133 -16.36 1.51 1.71
CA ILE A 133 -16.56 2.95 1.49
C ILE A 133 -15.64 3.46 0.39
N LEU A 134 -14.37 3.03 0.38
CA LEU A 134 -13.41 3.39 -0.66
C LEU A 134 -13.81 2.83 -2.03
N ASP A 135 -14.26 1.57 -2.09
CA ASP A 135 -14.76 0.95 -3.32
C ASP A 135 -15.95 1.76 -3.88
N GLN A 136 -16.88 2.17 -3.02
CA GLN A 136 -18.02 3.01 -3.43
C GLN A 136 -17.56 4.38 -3.94
N LEU A 137 -16.55 4.99 -3.33
CA LEU A 137 -16.01 6.28 -3.76
C LEU A 137 -15.33 6.19 -5.12
N LEU A 138 -14.57 5.12 -5.37
CA LEU A 138 -13.73 4.97 -6.56
C LEU A 138 -14.48 4.38 -7.75
N PHE A 139 -15.42 3.46 -7.50
CA PHE A 139 -16.09 2.68 -8.56
C PHE A 139 -17.61 2.89 -8.60
N ASN A 140 -18.20 3.64 -7.67
CA ASN A 140 -19.66 3.78 -7.48
C ASN A 140 -20.41 2.47 -7.20
N CYS A 141 -19.69 1.38 -7.00
CA CYS A 141 -20.20 0.04 -6.75
C CYS A 141 -19.09 -0.84 -6.14
N VAL A 142 -19.29 -2.16 -6.12
CA VAL A 142 -18.25 -3.11 -5.74
C VAL A 142 -17.07 -3.00 -6.70
N SER A 143 -15.85 -2.95 -6.17
CA SER A 143 -14.65 -2.92 -7.01
C SER A 143 -14.56 -4.19 -7.87
N PRO A 144 -14.28 -4.06 -9.19
CA PRO A 144 -14.12 -5.20 -10.10
C PRO A 144 -12.87 -6.05 -9.79
N PHE A 145 -12.00 -5.57 -8.91
CA PHE A 145 -10.80 -6.27 -8.43
C PHE A 145 -11.00 -6.91 -7.04
N SER A 146 -12.20 -6.79 -6.48
CA SER A 146 -12.53 -7.38 -5.19
C SER A 146 -14.01 -7.72 -5.06
N ILE A 147 -14.52 -8.42 -6.07
CA ILE A 147 -15.95 -8.75 -6.22
C ILE A 147 -16.52 -9.56 -5.05
N PHE A 148 -15.68 -10.34 -4.36
CA PHE A 148 -16.07 -11.14 -3.20
C PHE A 148 -15.71 -10.49 -1.87
N ARG A 149 -15.38 -9.18 -1.84
CA ARG A 149 -15.10 -8.46 -0.60
C ARG A 149 -16.28 -8.57 0.38
N GLY A 150 -15.96 -9.05 1.58
CA GLY A 150 -16.94 -9.28 2.64
C GLY A 150 -17.73 -10.59 2.50
N CYS A 151 -17.43 -11.42 1.50
CA CYS A 151 -17.90 -12.78 1.44
C CYS A 151 -16.95 -13.69 2.22
N VAL A 152 -17.52 -14.57 3.05
CA VAL A 152 -16.80 -15.64 3.73
C VAL A 152 -17.37 -16.95 3.20
N ALA A 153 -16.61 -17.73 2.46
CA ALA A 153 -17.11 -18.94 1.81
C ALA A 153 -16.44 -20.19 2.36
N TYR A 154 -17.24 -21.22 2.61
CA TYR A 154 -16.76 -22.59 2.77
C TYR A 154 -16.82 -23.30 1.41
N PHE A 155 -15.75 -23.99 1.06
CA PHE A 155 -15.66 -24.81 -0.15
C PHE A 155 -15.55 -26.26 0.27
N ASP A 156 -16.36 -27.14 -0.33
CA ASP A 156 -16.38 -28.56 0.01
C ASP A 156 -15.20 -29.33 -0.61
N CYS A 157 -13.98 -28.97 -0.21
CA CYS A 157 -12.72 -29.54 -0.70
C CYS A 157 -12.11 -30.54 0.29
N TYR A 158 -12.92 -31.14 1.17
CA TYR A 158 -12.46 -32.05 2.22
C TYR A 158 -13.21 -33.38 2.17
N GLU A 159 -12.58 -34.47 2.61
CA GLU A 159 -13.23 -35.78 2.69
C GLU A 159 -14.33 -35.74 3.75
N LYS A 160 -14.02 -35.11 4.89
CA LYS A 160 -14.97 -34.83 5.98
C LYS A 160 -15.20 -33.32 6.07
N VAL A 161 -16.47 -32.92 6.15
CA VAL A 161 -16.86 -31.51 6.20
C VAL A 161 -16.20 -30.81 7.39
N GLY A 162 -15.48 -29.73 7.11
CA GLY A 162 -14.80 -28.93 8.13
C GLY A 162 -13.49 -29.52 8.68
N ASP A 163 -13.03 -30.68 8.20
CA ASP A 163 -11.77 -31.29 8.63
C ASP A 163 -10.63 -30.98 7.65
N VAL A 164 -9.87 -29.93 7.97
CA VAL A 164 -8.72 -29.47 7.18
C VAL A 164 -7.61 -30.50 7.02
N SER A 165 -7.59 -31.56 7.83
CA SER A 165 -6.60 -32.64 7.71
C SER A 165 -6.91 -33.61 6.57
N THR A 166 -8.09 -33.49 5.94
CA THR A 166 -8.57 -34.39 4.88
C THR A 166 -8.78 -33.69 3.53
N PRO A 167 -7.81 -32.92 2.98
CA PRO A 167 -8.01 -32.22 1.72
C PRO A 167 -8.19 -33.21 0.57
N VAL A 168 -9.18 -32.94 -0.29
CA VAL A 168 -9.46 -33.70 -1.50
C VAL A 168 -9.21 -32.79 -2.70
N ASN A 169 -8.55 -33.33 -3.73
CA ASN A 169 -8.36 -32.60 -4.97
C ASN A 169 -9.66 -32.60 -5.78
N THR A 170 -10.52 -31.62 -5.51
CA THR A 170 -11.78 -31.40 -6.22
C THR A 170 -11.62 -30.30 -7.27
N PRO A 171 -12.51 -30.24 -8.29
CA PRO A 171 -12.54 -29.12 -9.24
C PRO A 171 -12.76 -27.74 -8.58
N LEU A 172 -13.29 -27.69 -7.35
CA LEU A 172 -13.42 -26.44 -6.58
C LEU A 172 -12.06 -25.86 -6.16
N SER A 173 -11.02 -26.68 -6.08
CA SER A 173 -9.70 -26.26 -5.58
C SER A 173 -9.11 -25.09 -6.36
N SER A 174 -9.34 -25.02 -7.68
CA SER A 174 -8.92 -23.88 -8.50
C SER A 174 -9.74 -22.62 -8.18
N LEU A 175 -11.04 -22.75 -7.96
CA LEU A 175 -11.95 -21.64 -7.68
C LEU A 175 -11.69 -21.00 -6.31
N VAL A 176 -11.15 -21.75 -5.36
CA VAL A 176 -10.67 -21.21 -4.07
C VAL A 176 -9.64 -20.11 -4.29
N PHE A 177 -8.74 -20.26 -5.27
CA PHE A 177 -7.74 -19.25 -5.58
C PHE A 177 -8.37 -18.02 -6.21
N ASP A 178 -9.27 -18.18 -7.17
CA ASP A 178 -9.99 -17.07 -7.81
C ASP A 178 -10.80 -16.27 -6.78
N PHE A 179 -11.49 -16.96 -5.88
CA PHE A 179 -12.26 -16.34 -4.81
C PHE A 179 -11.37 -15.53 -3.86
N LYS A 180 -10.24 -16.09 -3.42
CA LYS A 180 -9.26 -15.38 -2.58
C LYS A 180 -8.63 -14.19 -3.28
N PHE A 181 -8.24 -14.37 -4.55
CA PHE A 181 -7.63 -13.33 -5.37
C PHE A 181 -8.56 -12.12 -5.49
N GLN A 182 -9.87 -12.38 -5.57
CA GLN A 182 -10.93 -11.37 -5.61
C GLN A 182 -11.45 -10.94 -4.22
N SER A 183 -10.58 -11.00 -3.19
CA SER A 183 -10.83 -10.56 -1.80
C SER A 183 -11.90 -11.32 -1.02
N GLY A 184 -12.26 -12.53 -1.44
CA GLY A 184 -13.09 -13.45 -0.67
C GLY A 184 -12.30 -14.12 0.45
N GLN A 185 -12.95 -14.36 1.59
CA GLN A 185 -12.33 -15.06 2.73
C GLN A 185 -12.78 -16.52 2.75
N VAL A 186 -11.83 -17.46 2.78
CA VAL A 186 -12.15 -18.89 2.78
C VAL A 186 -12.17 -19.39 4.21
N SER A 187 -13.33 -19.90 4.62
CA SER A 187 -13.51 -20.54 5.92
C SER A 187 -13.15 -22.02 5.82
N THR A 188 -12.49 -22.53 6.85
CA THR A 188 -12.14 -23.96 6.97
C THR A 188 -13.31 -24.80 7.45
N SER A 189 -14.36 -24.18 7.99
CA SER A 189 -15.59 -24.83 8.45
C SER A 189 -16.81 -23.96 8.19
N VAL A 190 -18.00 -24.55 8.23
CA VAL A 190 -19.26 -23.81 8.23
C VAL A 190 -19.51 -23.28 9.64
N ASN A 191 -19.48 -21.96 9.82
CA ASN A 191 -19.66 -21.28 11.12
C ASN A 191 -20.40 -19.95 10.93
N ASP A 192 -20.86 -19.28 11.98
CA ASP A 192 -21.71 -18.07 11.87
C ASP A 192 -21.19 -16.92 10.98
N GLN A 193 -19.89 -16.88 10.64
CA GLN A 193 -19.33 -15.90 9.71
C GLN A 193 -19.50 -16.30 8.24
N THR A 194 -19.64 -17.59 7.92
CA THR A 194 -19.72 -18.09 6.54
C THR A 194 -20.96 -17.54 5.83
N THR A 195 -20.81 -16.72 4.81
CA THR A 195 -21.94 -16.20 4.02
C THR A 195 -22.34 -17.13 2.88
N HIS A 196 -21.39 -17.94 2.38
CA HIS A 196 -21.61 -18.83 1.23
C HIS A 196 -21.04 -20.23 1.46
N ILE A 197 -21.76 -21.25 1.02
CA ILE A 197 -21.27 -22.62 0.92
C ILE A 197 -21.26 -22.96 -0.57
N VAL A 198 -20.08 -23.25 -1.11
CA VAL A 198 -19.88 -23.48 -2.55
C VAL A 198 -19.71 -24.96 -2.80
N VAL A 199 -20.55 -25.50 -3.68
CA VAL A 199 -20.58 -26.93 -4.03
C VAL A 199 -20.37 -27.09 -5.53
N HIS A 200 -19.60 -28.10 -5.93
CA HIS A 200 -19.45 -28.43 -7.34
C HIS A 200 -20.69 -29.15 -7.88
N SER A 201 -21.07 -28.92 -9.13
CA SER A 201 -22.27 -29.53 -9.70
C SER A 201 -22.18 -31.06 -9.83
N SER A 202 -20.97 -31.61 -9.84
CA SER A 202 -20.71 -33.06 -9.92
C SER A 202 -20.49 -33.73 -8.57
N GLU A 203 -20.51 -33.00 -7.45
CA GLU A 203 -20.16 -33.50 -6.11
C GLU A 203 -21.25 -33.11 -5.10
N LEU A 204 -22.45 -33.67 -5.29
CA LEU A 204 -23.64 -33.34 -4.48
C LEU A 204 -23.91 -34.32 -3.33
N ASP A 205 -23.07 -35.35 -3.17
CA ASP A 205 -23.31 -36.44 -2.20
C ASP A 205 -23.42 -35.95 -0.75
N ARG A 206 -22.69 -34.87 -0.40
CA ARG A 206 -22.69 -34.26 0.94
C ARG A 206 -23.63 -33.05 1.07
N LEU A 207 -24.48 -32.79 0.09
CA LEU A 207 -25.34 -31.61 0.10
C LEU A 207 -26.27 -31.57 1.32
N GLU A 208 -26.87 -32.70 1.71
CA GLU A 208 -27.74 -32.77 2.90
C GLU A 208 -26.98 -32.50 4.21
N GLU A 209 -25.74 -32.99 4.32
CA GLU A 209 -24.85 -32.72 5.45
C GLU A 209 -24.52 -31.22 5.53
N LEU A 210 -24.16 -30.60 4.40
CA LEU A 210 -23.87 -29.16 4.31
C LEU A 210 -25.09 -28.29 4.63
N ILE A 211 -26.29 -28.71 4.21
CA ILE A 211 -27.56 -28.05 4.58
C ILE A 211 -27.75 -28.12 6.10
N SER A 212 -27.54 -29.28 6.72
CA SER A 212 -27.67 -29.42 8.18
C SER A 212 -26.68 -28.52 8.94
N TYR A 213 -25.43 -28.42 8.49
CA TYR A 213 -24.48 -27.45 9.05
C TYR A 213 -24.94 -26.00 8.86
N ALA A 214 -25.60 -25.69 7.74
CA ALA A 214 -26.12 -24.36 7.49
C ALA A 214 -27.34 -24.02 8.36
N GLU A 215 -28.22 -24.99 8.66
CA GLU A 215 -29.38 -24.81 9.56
C GLU A 215 -28.99 -24.46 10.98
N GLN A 216 -27.85 -24.99 11.44
CA GLN A 216 -27.36 -24.79 12.81
C GLN A 216 -26.84 -23.37 13.06
N ARG A 217 -26.72 -22.56 12.01
CA ARG A 217 -26.19 -21.20 12.09
C ARG A 217 -27.24 -20.22 12.57
N THR A 218 -26.77 -19.14 13.18
CA THR A 218 -27.61 -18.01 13.56
C THR A 218 -28.06 -17.20 12.32
N SER A 219 -27.22 -17.13 11.29
CA SER A 219 -27.46 -16.39 10.05
C SER A 219 -27.58 -17.33 8.85
N ARG A 220 -28.53 -17.06 7.95
CA ARG A 220 -28.70 -17.84 6.71
C ARG A 220 -27.48 -17.69 5.80
N ALA A 221 -26.89 -18.81 5.40
CA ALA A 221 -25.87 -18.86 4.35
C ALA A 221 -26.50 -19.23 3.01
N HIS A 222 -25.94 -18.70 1.92
CA HIS A 222 -26.30 -19.11 0.57
C HIS A 222 -25.53 -20.38 0.21
N ILE A 223 -26.25 -21.48 -0.03
CA ILE A 223 -25.65 -22.71 -0.57
C ILE A 223 -25.77 -22.63 -2.10
N VAL A 224 -24.65 -22.47 -2.79
CA VAL A 224 -24.61 -22.16 -4.22
C VAL A 224 -23.77 -23.14 -5.02
N GLN A 225 -24.14 -23.34 -6.28
CA GLN A 225 -23.28 -24.01 -7.25
C GLN A 225 -22.08 -23.14 -7.63
N HIS A 226 -20.96 -23.79 -7.91
CA HIS A 226 -19.72 -23.15 -8.34
C HIS A 226 -19.83 -22.22 -9.57
N TYR A 227 -20.84 -22.43 -10.44
CA TYR A 227 -21.10 -21.54 -11.59
C TYR A 227 -21.34 -20.08 -11.18
N TRP A 228 -21.89 -19.82 -9.99
CA TRP A 228 -22.05 -18.45 -9.49
C TRP A 228 -20.71 -17.72 -9.40
N LEU A 229 -19.67 -18.39 -8.91
CA LEU A 229 -18.32 -17.81 -8.82
C LEU A 229 -17.76 -17.50 -10.19
N LEU A 230 -17.89 -18.45 -11.12
CA LEU A 230 -17.39 -18.32 -12.48
C LEU A 230 -18.03 -17.12 -13.19
N GLU A 231 -19.36 -17.01 -13.13
CA GLU A 231 -20.08 -15.90 -13.74
C GLU A 231 -19.82 -14.56 -13.04
N CYS A 232 -19.65 -14.54 -11.72
CA CYS A 232 -19.23 -13.32 -11.00
C CYS A 232 -17.86 -12.82 -11.50
N VAL A 233 -16.89 -13.74 -11.66
CA VAL A 233 -15.53 -13.43 -12.13
C VAL A 233 -15.57 -12.93 -13.58
N GLU A 234 -16.31 -13.61 -14.46
CA GLU A 234 -16.46 -13.21 -15.85
C GLU A 234 -17.13 -11.84 -15.99
N ALA A 235 -18.21 -11.61 -15.25
CA ALA A 235 -18.94 -10.34 -15.25
C ALA A 235 -18.19 -9.21 -14.52
N LYS A 236 -17.10 -9.51 -13.80
CA LYS A 236 -16.34 -8.58 -12.94
C LYS A 236 -17.22 -7.84 -11.93
N THR A 237 -18.28 -8.49 -11.45
CA THR A 237 -19.21 -7.96 -10.47
C THR A 237 -19.89 -9.10 -9.73
N ARG A 238 -20.42 -8.83 -8.53
CA ARG A 238 -21.19 -9.84 -7.79
C ARG A 238 -22.62 -9.89 -8.34
N ILE A 239 -22.96 -10.99 -8.99
CA ILE A 239 -24.32 -11.27 -9.48
C ILE A 239 -25.16 -11.94 -8.40
N SER A 240 -26.50 -11.91 -8.55
CA SER A 240 -27.44 -12.56 -7.63
C SER A 240 -27.22 -14.07 -7.56
N GLU A 241 -27.26 -14.61 -6.34
CA GLU A 241 -27.12 -16.03 -6.03
C GLU A 241 -28.35 -16.85 -6.45
N GLU A 242 -29.51 -16.22 -6.65
CA GLU A 242 -30.84 -16.87 -6.81
C GLU A 242 -30.86 -18.03 -7.81
N LYS A 243 -30.22 -17.87 -8.96
CA LYS A 243 -30.19 -18.88 -10.05
C LYS A 243 -29.30 -20.08 -9.73
N TYR A 244 -28.44 -19.97 -8.72
CA TYR A 244 -27.41 -20.94 -8.38
C TYR A 244 -27.66 -21.60 -7.03
N LEU A 245 -28.73 -21.19 -6.31
CA LEU A 245 -29.07 -21.75 -5.01
C LEU A 245 -29.38 -23.24 -5.12
N LEU A 246 -28.76 -24.02 -4.25
CA LEU A 246 -29.03 -25.44 -4.04
C LEU A 246 -30.04 -25.68 -2.92
N HIS A 247 -30.29 -24.67 -2.09
CA HIS A 247 -31.21 -24.74 -0.97
C HIS A 247 -31.88 -23.38 -0.74
N GLN A 248 -33.17 -23.39 -0.42
CA GLN A 248 -33.99 -22.22 -0.10
C GLN A 248 -34.61 -22.37 1.30
N TRP A 249 -34.46 -21.33 2.12
CA TRP A 249 -34.89 -21.28 3.53
C TRP A 249 -36.13 -20.43 3.75
#